data_AF-A0AAF0V6T1-F1
#
_entry.id   AF-A0AAF0V6T1-F1
#
_cell.length_a   1.000
_cell.length_b   1.000
_cell.length_c   1.000
_cell.angle_alpha   90.00
_cell.angle_beta   90.00
_cell.angle_gamma   90.00
#
_symmetry.space_group_name_H-M   'P 1'
#
loop_
_entity.id
_entity.type
_entity.pdbx_description
1 polymer ?
#
loop_
_entity_poly.entity_id
_entity_poly.type
_entity_poly.pdbx_seq_one_letter_code
_entity_poly.pdbx_strand_id
1 'polypeptide(L)'
;MKFVALIALIVFADNLGNQYWLDIAGLQNEDISFSGDMWGEVDTRFSYIAICSLALLRQLDKIDVGKAVKYIVSCKNVDGGFGCTPGAESHAGQIFCCVGALAITGSMHHVDKDLLGWWLCERQVKPGGLNGRPEKLPDVLYSLIMIDRVHWIDKEKLAKIILDCQDTEKGGISDRPDDAVDVFHTYFGVAGLSLLEYSGLKPIDPAYALPVSVVNKVILPCRP
;
A
#
# COMPACT_ATOMS: atom_id res chain seq x y z
N MET A 1 10.70 -5.66 -2.60
CA MET A 1 11.41 -5.04 -3.74
C MET A 1 10.59 -4.96 -5.04
N LYS A 2 9.73 -5.93 -5.40
CA LYS A 2 8.96 -5.87 -6.67
C LYS A 2 7.86 -4.77 -6.74
N PHE A 3 7.34 -4.33 -5.60
CA PHE A 3 6.18 -3.43 -5.49
C PHE A 3 6.40 -2.00 -6.01
N VAL A 4 7.50 -1.35 -5.62
CA VAL A 4 7.80 0.05 -5.99
C VAL A 4 8.41 0.14 -7.39
N ALA A 5 9.19 -0.86 -7.81
CA ALA A 5 9.84 -0.86 -9.12
C ALA A 5 8.83 -0.92 -10.28
N LEU A 6 7.77 -1.72 -10.15
CA LEU A 6 6.75 -1.83 -11.21
C LEU A 6 5.89 -0.56 -11.30
N ILE A 7 5.49 0.01 -10.17
CA ILE A 7 4.72 1.27 -10.14
C ILE A 7 5.57 2.43 -10.68
N ALA A 8 6.85 2.51 -10.31
CA ALA A 8 7.77 3.51 -10.87
C ALA A 8 7.94 3.35 -12.38
N LEU A 9 8.07 2.12 -12.89
CA LEU A 9 8.13 1.86 -14.33
C LEU A 9 6.85 2.31 -15.06
N ILE A 10 5.67 2.01 -14.51
CA ILE A 10 4.38 2.41 -15.10
C ILE A 10 4.19 3.94 -15.09
N VAL A 11 4.64 4.61 -14.03
CA VAL A 11 4.52 6.07 -13.87
C VAL A 11 5.51 6.85 -14.74
N PHE A 12 6.75 6.39 -14.86
CA PHE A 12 7.82 7.15 -15.53
C PHE A 12 7.98 6.81 -17.00
N ALA A 13 7.49 5.65 -17.45
CA ALA A 13 7.49 5.32 -18.86
C ALA A 13 6.12 5.62 -19.45
N ASP A 14 5.90 6.92 -19.74
CA ASP A 14 4.76 7.50 -20.49
C ASP A 14 4.51 6.83 -21.89
N ASN A 15 5.19 5.71 -22.21
CA ASN A 15 5.21 5.02 -23.52
C ASN A 15 5.35 3.48 -23.44
N LEU A 16 5.06 2.83 -22.31
CA LEU A 16 5.07 1.36 -22.26
C LEU A 16 3.89 0.80 -23.07
N GLY A 17 4.20 0.15 -24.19
CA GLY A 17 3.21 -0.36 -25.14
C GLY A 17 2.23 -1.39 -24.56
N ASN A 18 1.23 -1.76 -25.36
CA ASN A 18 0.09 -2.62 -25.03
C ASN A 18 0.41 -4.03 -24.47
N GLN A 19 1.67 -4.43 -24.27
CA GLN A 19 2.04 -5.79 -23.87
C GLN A 19 1.94 -6.01 -22.35
N TYR A 20 2.21 -4.99 -21.52
CA TYR A 20 2.31 -5.20 -20.07
C TYR A 20 1.00 -5.57 -19.39
N TRP A 21 -0.13 -5.04 -19.86
CA TRP A 21 -1.43 -5.39 -19.28
C TRP A 21 -1.82 -6.84 -19.60
N LEU A 22 -1.40 -7.39 -20.75
CA LEU A 22 -1.62 -8.80 -21.11
C LEU A 22 -0.91 -9.72 -20.14
N ASP A 23 0.34 -9.40 -19.82
CA ASP A 23 1.16 -10.19 -18.89
C ASP A 23 0.56 -10.15 -17.48
N ILE A 24 0.05 -9.00 -17.03
CA ILE A 24 -0.58 -8.86 -15.71
C ILE A 24 -1.95 -9.55 -15.66
N ALA A 25 -2.79 -9.35 -16.68
CA ALA A 25 -4.13 -9.95 -16.73
C ALA A 25 -4.06 -11.48 -16.84
N GLY A 26 -3.06 -12.00 -17.54
CA GLY A 26 -2.80 -13.44 -17.66
C GLY A 26 -2.41 -14.14 -16.35
N LEU A 27 -2.10 -13.39 -15.28
CA LEU A 27 -1.80 -13.93 -13.96
C LEU A 27 -3.04 -14.07 -13.06
N GLN A 28 -4.24 -13.74 -13.54
CA GLN A 28 -5.48 -14.01 -12.81
C GLN A 28 -5.84 -15.50 -12.94
N ASN A 29 -5.82 -16.22 -11.81
CA ASN A 29 -6.08 -17.66 -11.75
C ASN A 29 -7.57 -18.00 -11.82
N GLU A 30 -7.87 -19.26 -12.15
CA GLU A 30 -9.24 -19.80 -12.11
C GLU A 30 -9.83 -19.80 -10.70
N ASP A 31 -8.99 -20.03 -9.69
CA ASP A 31 -9.31 -19.97 -8.26
C ASP A 31 -9.42 -18.54 -7.72
N ILE A 32 -9.59 -17.56 -8.63
CA ILE A 32 -9.86 -16.14 -8.41
C ILE A 32 -8.72 -15.32 -7.78
N SER A 33 -7.58 -15.96 -7.48
CA SER A 33 -6.37 -15.31 -6.98
C SER A 33 -5.50 -14.70 -8.09
N PHE A 34 -4.46 -13.97 -7.72
CA PHE A 34 -3.40 -13.54 -8.63
C PHE A 34 -2.08 -14.23 -8.30
N SER A 35 -1.43 -14.78 -9.31
CA SER A 35 -0.07 -15.29 -9.16
C SER A 35 0.98 -14.19 -9.34
N GLY A 36 2.09 -14.31 -8.63
CA GLY A 36 3.21 -13.37 -8.73
C GLY A 36 4.02 -13.52 -10.02
N ASP A 37 4.01 -14.72 -10.61
CA ASP A 37 4.64 -15.07 -11.88
C ASP A 37 4.13 -16.45 -12.37
N MET A 38 4.76 -16.97 -13.43
CA MET A 38 4.42 -18.25 -14.06
C MET A 38 4.60 -19.49 -13.17
N TRP A 39 5.20 -19.36 -11.98
CA TRP A 39 5.39 -20.47 -11.05
C TRP A 39 4.25 -20.61 -10.04
N GLY A 40 3.25 -19.73 -10.10
CA GLY A 40 1.97 -19.92 -9.42
C GLY A 40 1.95 -19.53 -7.94
N GLU A 41 2.95 -18.82 -7.41
CA GLU A 41 2.89 -18.29 -6.03
C GLU A 41 1.70 -17.35 -5.88
N VAL A 42 0.87 -17.56 -4.86
CA VAL A 42 -0.30 -16.75 -4.57
C VAL A 42 -0.11 -16.01 -3.25
N ASP A 43 -0.37 -14.69 -3.27
CA ASP A 43 -0.30 -13.81 -2.11
C ASP A 43 -1.14 -12.55 -2.39
N THR A 44 -1.81 -11.99 -1.37
CA THR A 44 -2.63 -10.77 -1.57
C THR A 44 -1.83 -9.56 -2.09
N ARG A 45 -0.50 -9.53 -1.87
CA ARG A 45 0.40 -8.54 -2.49
C ARG A 45 0.32 -8.58 -4.00
N PHE A 46 0.22 -9.75 -4.63
CA PHE A 46 0.12 -9.85 -6.09
C PHE A 46 -1.23 -9.36 -6.59
N SER A 47 -2.31 -9.61 -5.83
CA SER A 47 -3.64 -9.07 -6.15
C SER A 47 -3.63 -7.54 -6.13
N TYR A 48 -3.04 -6.93 -5.11
CA TYR A 48 -2.87 -5.47 -5.06
C TYR A 48 -2.02 -4.96 -6.22
N ILE A 49 -0.85 -5.57 -6.47
CA ILE A 49 0.05 -5.10 -7.52
C ILE A 49 -0.64 -5.16 -8.88
N ALA A 50 -1.36 -6.23 -9.19
CA ALA A 50 -2.11 -6.39 -10.43
C ALA A 50 -3.20 -5.31 -10.56
N ILE A 51 -4.04 -5.15 -9.54
CA ILE A 51 -5.12 -4.15 -9.51
C ILE A 51 -4.56 -2.74 -9.65
N CYS A 52 -3.55 -2.38 -8.86
CA CYS A 52 -2.92 -1.07 -8.87
C CYS A 52 -2.28 -0.75 -10.22
N SER A 53 -1.54 -1.72 -10.79
CA SER A 53 -0.91 -1.57 -12.10
C SER A 53 -1.93 -1.41 -13.21
N LEU A 54 -2.96 -2.26 -13.26
CA LEU A 54 -4.02 -2.17 -14.26
C LEU A 54 -4.84 -0.89 -14.11
N ALA A 55 -5.05 -0.40 -12.89
CA ALA A 55 -5.72 0.87 -12.65
C ALA A 55 -4.91 2.05 -13.19
N LEU A 56 -3.61 2.08 -12.93
CA LEU A 56 -2.70 3.10 -13.48
C LEU A 56 -2.60 3.02 -15.01
N LEU A 57 -2.65 1.81 -15.59
CA LEU A 57 -2.67 1.60 -17.04
C LEU A 57 -4.05 1.87 -17.69
N ARG A 58 -5.10 2.13 -16.89
CA ARG A 58 -6.49 2.25 -17.35
C ARG A 58 -7.00 0.98 -18.07
N GLN A 59 -6.57 -0.18 -17.60
CA GLN A 59 -6.90 -1.52 -18.13
C GLN A 59 -7.56 -2.41 -17.07
N LEU A 60 -8.19 -1.82 -16.05
CA LEU A 60 -8.89 -2.56 -14.98
C LEU A 60 -10.02 -3.44 -15.53
N ASP A 61 -10.60 -3.07 -16.68
CA ASP A 61 -11.63 -3.83 -17.41
C ASP A 61 -11.12 -5.13 -18.04
N LYS A 62 -9.80 -5.37 -18.03
CA LYS A 62 -9.17 -6.57 -18.61
C LYS A 62 -9.13 -7.76 -17.67
N ILE A 63 -9.52 -7.57 -16.41
CA ILE A 63 -9.63 -8.64 -15.41
C ILE A 63 -11.05 -8.71 -14.85
N ASP A 64 -11.39 -9.85 -14.25
CA ASP A 64 -12.61 -9.95 -13.46
C ASP A 64 -12.38 -9.34 -12.08
N VAL A 65 -12.71 -8.05 -11.95
CA VAL A 65 -12.56 -7.29 -10.69
C VAL A 65 -13.40 -7.89 -9.57
N GLY A 66 -14.61 -8.40 -9.88
CA GLY A 66 -15.49 -9.01 -8.89
C GLY A 66 -14.87 -10.26 -8.27
N LYS A 67 -14.25 -11.11 -9.08
CA LYS A 67 -13.48 -12.27 -8.62
C LYS A 67 -12.27 -11.88 -7.78
N ALA A 68 -11.51 -10.88 -8.23
CA ALA A 68 -10.34 -10.39 -7.49
C ALA A 68 -10.73 -9.87 -6.09
N VAL A 69 -11.79 -9.07 -6.02
CA VAL A 69 -12.34 -8.57 -4.74
C VAL A 69 -12.81 -9.73 -3.87
N LYS A 70 -13.50 -10.73 -4.43
CA LYS A 70 -13.94 -11.91 -3.67
C LYS A 70 -12.77 -12.69 -3.05
N TYR A 71 -11.66 -12.83 -3.76
CA TYR A 71 -10.44 -13.46 -3.22
C TYR A 71 -9.82 -12.64 -2.07
N ILE A 72 -9.71 -11.32 -2.24
CA ILE A 72 -9.21 -10.43 -1.18
C ILE A 72 -10.09 -10.55 0.08
N VAL A 73 -11.41 -10.55 -0.09
CA VAL A 73 -12.37 -10.67 1.02
C VAL A 73 -12.26 -12.03 1.73
N SER A 74 -11.93 -13.12 1.03
CA SER A 74 -11.74 -14.43 1.68
C SER A 74 -10.46 -14.51 2.52
N CYS A 75 -9.54 -13.54 2.37
CA CYS A 75 -8.34 -13.40 3.21
C CYS A 75 -8.60 -12.60 4.51
N LYS A 76 -9.82 -12.10 4.72
CA LYS A 76 -10.21 -11.33 5.92
C LYS A 76 -10.37 -12.25 7.13
N ASN A 77 -9.83 -11.83 8.27
CA ASN A 77 -9.89 -12.54 9.55
C ASN A 77 -10.93 -11.94 10.51
N VAL A 78 -11.22 -12.68 11.59
CA VAL A 78 -12.17 -12.28 12.63
C VAL A 78 -11.75 -11.05 13.42
N ASP A 79 -10.46 -10.72 13.41
CA ASP A 79 -9.90 -9.51 14.03
C ASP A 79 -9.99 -8.27 13.12
N GLY A 80 -10.66 -8.40 11.97
CA GLY A 80 -10.81 -7.35 10.96
C GLY A 80 -9.62 -7.23 9.99
N GLY A 81 -8.49 -7.86 10.30
CA GLY A 81 -7.28 -7.85 9.50
C GLY A 81 -7.33 -8.80 8.29
N PHE A 82 -6.22 -8.85 7.56
CA PHE A 82 -6.06 -9.67 6.35
C PHE A 82 -4.73 -10.41 6.37
N GLY A 83 -4.77 -11.68 5.96
CA GLY A 83 -3.59 -12.54 5.78
C GLY A 83 -3.09 -12.56 4.33
N CYS A 84 -1.96 -13.25 4.09
CA CYS A 84 -1.41 -13.42 2.74
C CYS A 84 -2.26 -14.32 1.83
N THR A 85 -3.02 -15.24 2.43
CA THR A 85 -3.97 -16.16 1.80
C THR A 85 -5.11 -16.45 2.78
N PRO A 86 -6.22 -17.07 2.35
CA PRO A 86 -7.33 -17.42 3.25
C PRO A 86 -6.88 -18.28 4.43
N GLY A 87 -7.21 -17.83 5.64
CA GLY A 87 -6.83 -18.50 6.89
C GLY A 87 -5.43 -18.18 7.42
N ALA A 88 -4.63 -17.39 6.70
CA ALA A 88 -3.34 -16.91 7.20
C ALA A 88 -3.51 -15.80 8.24
N GLU A 89 -2.52 -15.64 9.13
CA GLU A 89 -2.51 -14.61 10.18
C GLU A 89 -2.58 -13.19 9.60
N SER A 90 -3.34 -12.32 10.27
CA SER A 90 -3.41 -10.90 9.95
C SER A 90 -2.05 -10.23 10.02
N HIS A 91 -1.66 -9.51 8.96
CA HIS A 91 -0.36 -8.86 8.87
C HIS A 91 -0.48 -7.47 8.26
N ALA A 92 0.17 -6.45 8.85
CA ALA A 92 0.03 -5.05 8.44
C ALA A 92 0.29 -4.81 6.95
N GLY A 93 1.34 -5.41 6.39
CA GLY A 93 1.63 -5.31 4.94
C GLY A 93 0.60 -5.98 4.04
N GLN A 94 -0.05 -7.04 4.52
CA GLN A 94 -1.12 -7.73 3.77
C GLN A 94 -2.42 -6.92 3.87
N ILE A 95 -2.70 -6.34 5.03
CA ILE A 95 -3.79 -5.39 5.25
C ILE A 95 -3.64 -4.19 4.30
N PHE A 96 -2.45 -3.59 4.20
CA PHE A 96 -2.21 -2.50 3.25
C PHE A 96 -2.56 -2.90 1.82
N CYS A 97 -2.10 -4.06 1.36
CA CYS A 97 -2.39 -4.56 0.01
C CYS A 97 -3.90 -4.81 -0.19
N CYS A 98 -4.56 -5.48 0.76
CA CYS A 98 -5.98 -5.79 0.67
C CYS A 98 -6.85 -4.52 0.69
N VAL A 99 -6.62 -3.64 1.66
CA VAL A 99 -7.37 -2.39 1.81
C VAL A 99 -7.10 -1.46 0.62
N GLY A 100 -5.85 -1.36 0.16
CA GLY A 100 -5.50 -0.59 -1.03
C GLY A 100 -6.21 -1.09 -2.28
N ALA A 101 -6.26 -2.41 -2.48
CA ALA A 101 -6.95 -3.01 -3.62
C ALA A 101 -8.48 -2.77 -3.55
N LEU A 102 -9.06 -2.88 -2.36
CA LEU A 102 -10.48 -2.57 -2.13
C LEU A 102 -10.79 -1.08 -2.32
N ALA A 103 -9.86 -0.18 -1.95
CA ALA A 103 -9.99 1.25 -2.21
C ALA A 103 -9.97 1.56 -3.71
N ILE A 104 -9.02 0.99 -4.45
CA ILE A 104 -8.89 1.18 -5.91
C ILE A 104 -10.11 0.65 -6.66
N THR A 105 -10.67 -0.48 -6.24
CA THR A 105 -11.85 -1.10 -6.88
C THR A 105 -13.19 -0.57 -6.37
N GLY A 106 -13.20 0.45 -5.49
CA GLY A 106 -14.43 1.01 -4.91
C GLY A 106 -15.19 0.05 -4.00
N SER A 107 -14.52 -0.98 -3.46
CA SER A 107 -15.10 -2.08 -2.70
C SER A 107 -14.85 -1.99 -1.18
N MET A 108 -14.64 -0.77 -0.66
CA MET A 108 -14.35 -0.50 0.75
C MET A 108 -15.48 -0.89 1.73
N HIS A 109 -16.69 -1.12 1.23
CA HIS A 109 -17.83 -1.57 2.04
C HIS A 109 -17.62 -2.98 2.66
N HIS A 110 -16.62 -3.74 2.20
CA HIS A 110 -16.22 -5.01 2.82
C HIS A 110 -15.33 -4.85 4.07
N VAL A 111 -14.78 -3.66 4.30
CA VAL A 111 -13.88 -3.38 5.43
C VAL A 111 -14.71 -2.89 6.62
N ASP A 112 -14.57 -3.59 7.75
CA ASP A 112 -15.03 -3.05 9.02
C ASP A 112 -13.97 -2.08 9.52
N LYS A 113 -14.23 -0.78 9.34
CA LYS A 113 -13.25 0.27 9.60
C LYS A 113 -12.88 0.39 11.07
N ASP A 114 -13.82 0.14 11.98
CA ASP A 114 -13.58 0.29 13.42
C ASP A 114 -12.85 -0.92 13.99
N LEU A 115 -13.28 -2.13 13.60
CA LEU A 115 -12.60 -3.35 14.02
C LEU A 115 -11.15 -3.39 13.51
N LEU A 116 -10.96 -3.09 12.22
CA LEU A 116 -9.62 -3.00 11.64
C LEU A 116 -8.80 -1.83 12.23
N GLY A 117 -9.45 -0.69 12.45
CA GLY A 117 -8.84 0.48 13.08
C GLY A 117 -8.27 0.15 14.46
N TRP A 118 -9.02 -0.62 15.26
CA TRP A 118 -8.58 -1.07 16.58
C TRP A 118 -7.34 -1.97 16.48
N TRP A 119 -7.37 -2.93 15.56
CA TRP A 119 -6.22 -3.81 15.32
C TRP A 119 -4.96 -3.04 14.91
N LEU A 120 -5.11 -2.02 14.06
CA LEU A 120 -4.02 -1.20 13.54
C LEU A 120 -3.48 -0.19 14.56
N CYS A 121 -4.33 0.48 15.35
CA CYS A 121 -3.87 1.49 16.31
C CYS A 121 -3.11 0.85 17.48
N GLU A 122 -3.48 -0.37 17.88
CA GLU A 122 -2.74 -1.20 18.84
C GLU A 122 -1.34 -1.62 18.36
N ARG A 123 -0.93 -1.18 17.16
CA ARG A 123 0.45 -1.30 16.69
C ARG A 123 1.34 -0.14 17.10
N GLN A 124 0.79 0.97 17.60
CA GLN A 124 1.62 2.08 18.06
C GLN A 124 2.24 1.75 19.42
N VAL A 125 3.57 1.64 19.46
CA VAL A 125 4.32 1.43 20.70
C VAL A 125 4.50 2.74 21.45
N LYS A 126 4.77 2.68 22.76
CA LYS A 126 4.90 3.86 23.64
C LYS A 126 5.82 4.98 23.10
N PRO A 127 6.97 4.67 22.45
CA PRO A 127 7.80 5.70 21.84
C PRO A 127 7.13 6.46 20.68
N GLY A 128 6.13 5.87 20.00
CA GLY A 128 5.38 6.48 18.90
C GLY A 128 5.41 5.71 17.58
N GLY A 129 6.35 4.77 17.42
CA GLY A 129 6.49 3.97 16.20
C GLY A 129 5.35 2.96 16.08
N LEU A 130 5.01 2.58 14.85
CA LEU A 130 4.09 1.48 14.54
C LEU A 130 4.87 0.18 14.34
N ASN A 131 4.33 -0.93 14.83
CA ASN A 131 4.86 -2.26 14.56
C ASN A 131 4.00 -3.00 13.51
N GLY A 132 4.57 -3.37 12.36
CA GLY A 132 4.00 -4.50 11.57
C GLY A 132 4.36 -5.84 12.20
N ARG A 133 5.59 -5.87 12.72
CA ARG A 133 6.31 -6.65 13.75
C ARG A 133 7.35 -5.65 14.32
N PRO A 134 8.22 -5.93 15.31
CA PRO A 134 9.31 -4.98 15.62
C PRO A 134 9.99 -4.56 14.31
N GLU A 135 10.16 -3.26 14.06
CA GLU A 135 10.96 -2.73 12.92
C GLU A 135 10.28 -2.66 11.54
N LYS A 136 8.96 -2.46 11.43
CA LYS A 136 8.33 -2.15 10.13
C LYS A 136 7.25 -1.10 10.22
N LEU A 137 7.46 0.04 9.54
CA LEU A 137 6.75 1.30 9.79
C LEU A 137 5.82 1.90 8.70
N PRO A 138 5.71 1.48 7.44
CA PRO A 138 4.79 2.17 6.52
C PRO A 138 3.35 1.62 6.56
N ASP A 139 3.20 0.30 6.48
CA ASP A 139 1.96 -0.35 6.03
C ASP A 139 0.73 -0.06 6.92
N VAL A 140 0.96 0.18 8.22
CA VAL A 140 -0.09 0.50 9.19
C VAL A 140 -0.67 1.90 8.94
N LEU A 141 0.18 2.90 8.65
CA LEU A 141 -0.25 4.28 8.48
C LEU A 141 -1.14 4.44 7.24
N TYR A 142 -0.73 3.86 6.09
CA TYR A 142 -1.53 3.88 4.87
C TYR A 142 -2.93 3.29 5.10
N SER A 143 -2.99 2.15 5.78
CA SER A 143 -4.24 1.47 6.10
C SER A 143 -5.14 2.31 7.01
N LEU A 144 -4.58 2.92 8.06
CA LEU A 144 -5.30 3.84 8.95
C LEU A 144 -5.84 5.08 8.23
N ILE A 145 -5.09 5.64 7.29
CA ILE A 145 -5.55 6.76 6.46
C ILE A 145 -6.71 6.31 5.56
N MET A 146 -6.58 5.18 4.85
CA MET A 146 -7.62 4.68 3.93
C MET A 146 -8.96 4.39 4.62
N ILE A 147 -8.93 3.97 5.89
CA ILE A 147 -10.14 3.70 6.67
C ILE A 147 -10.58 4.90 7.54
N ASP A 148 -9.93 6.07 7.41
CA ASP A 148 -10.23 7.29 8.17
C ASP A 148 -10.11 7.12 9.70
N ARG A 149 -9.03 6.47 10.14
CA ARG A 149 -8.75 6.17 11.56
C ARG A 149 -7.36 6.60 12.01
N VAL A 150 -6.65 7.41 11.23
CA VAL A 150 -5.33 7.95 11.62
C VAL A 150 -5.38 8.77 12.92
N HIS A 151 -6.53 9.33 13.29
CA HIS A 151 -6.70 10.07 14.54
C HIS A 151 -6.70 9.16 15.79
N TRP A 152 -6.63 7.83 15.64
CA TRP A 152 -6.53 6.88 16.75
C TRP A 152 -5.09 6.63 17.21
N ILE A 153 -4.11 7.20 16.51
CA ILE A 153 -2.69 7.14 16.87
C ILE A 153 -2.15 8.55 17.17
N ASP A 154 -1.08 8.60 17.96
CA ASP A 154 -0.31 9.81 18.25
C ASP A 154 0.56 10.17 17.03
N LYS A 155 0.08 11.09 16.20
CA LYS A 155 0.73 11.47 14.93
C LYS A 155 2.05 12.19 15.18
N GLU A 156 2.10 13.02 16.21
CA GLU A 156 3.25 13.84 16.57
C GLU A 156 4.43 12.96 16.99
N LYS A 157 4.19 11.93 17.82
CA LYS A 157 5.23 10.97 18.17
C LYS A 157 5.69 10.13 16.98
N LEU A 158 4.78 9.74 16.09
CA LEU A 158 5.14 9.00 14.89
C LEU A 158 6.02 9.84 13.95
N ALA A 159 5.63 11.10 13.70
CA ALA A 159 6.41 12.03 12.90
C ALA A 159 7.79 12.27 13.50
N LYS A 160 7.86 12.43 14.83
CA LYS A 160 9.12 12.57 15.56
C LYS A 160 10.04 11.36 15.34
N ILE A 161 9.54 10.14 15.44
CA ILE A 161 10.36 8.94 15.22
C ILE A 161 10.89 8.86 13.80
N ILE A 162 10.08 9.20 12.80
CA ILE A 162 10.54 9.21 11.40
C ILE A 162 11.68 10.21 11.21
N LEU A 163 11.56 11.40 11.81
CA LEU A 163 12.60 12.43 11.76
C LEU A 163 13.86 12.04 12.55
N ASP A 164 13.72 11.33 13.67
CA ASP A 164 14.84 10.81 14.45
C ASP A 164 15.65 9.74 13.67
N CYS A 165 15.08 9.16 12.59
CA CYS A 165 15.77 8.24 11.66
C CYS A 165 16.41 8.95 10.45
N GLN A 166 16.36 10.29 10.40
CA GLN A 166 16.92 11.05 9.29
C GLN A 166 18.44 11.28 9.47
N ASP A 167 19.23 10.99 8.43
CA ASP A 167 20.61 11.47 8.38
C ASP A 167 20.61 12.95 7.97
N THR A 168 20.90 13.84 8.93
CA THR A 168 20.90 15.30 8.71
C THR A 168 22.12 15.81 7.96
N GLU A 169 23.17 15.00 7.82
CA GLU A 169 24.41 15.40 7.13
C GLU A 169 24.40 14.97 5.67
N LYS A 170 24.04 13.71 5.39
CA LYS A 170 24.07 13.11 4.05
C LYS A 170 22.70 12.97 3.42
N GLY A 171 21.64 13.16 4.18
CA GLY A 171 20.26 12.95 3.74
C GLY A 171 19.87 11.47 3.70
N GLY A 172 18.56 11.24 3.57
CA GLY A 172 17.97 9.91 3.65
C GLY A 172 17.36 9.62 5.02
N ILE A 173 16.57 8.55 5.07
CA ILE A 173 15.92 8.04 6.29
C ILE A 173 16.24 6.54 6.38
N SER A 174 16.63 6.08 7.55
CA SER A 174 16.90 4.68 7.88
C SER A 174 15.67 4.01 8.50
N ASP A 175 15.76 2.70 8.75
CA ASP A 175 14.73 1.96 9.50
C ASP A 175 14.62 2.47 10.96
N ARG A 176 15.78 2.75 11.56
CA ARG A 176 15.91 3.14 12.97
C ARG A 176 16.94 4.26 13.15
N PRO A 177 16.89 4.99 14.27
CA PRO A 177 17.97 5.92 14.60
C PRO A 177 19.32 5.20 14.58
N ASP A 178 20.32 5.88 14.02
CA ASP A 178 21.71 5.41 13.88
C ASP A 178 21.95 4.25 12.88
N ASP A 179 20.91 3.70 12.25
CA ASP A 179 21.06 2.72 11.16
C ASP A 179 21.50 3.40 9.84
N ALA A 180 22.02 2.59 8.92
CA ALA A 180 22.36 3.07 7.58
C ALA A 180 21.09 3.47 6.79
N VAL A 181 21.12 4.62 6.15
CA VAL A 181 20.01 5.07 5.29
C VAL A 181 19.91 4.23 4.02
N ASP A 182 18.69 4.04 3.54
CA ASP A 182 18.44 3.39 2.26
C ASP A 182 17.25 4.02 1.52
N VAL A 183 17.12 3.71 0.23
CA VAL A 183 16.08 4.28 -0.64
C VAL A 183 14.67 3.85 -0.20
N PHE A 184 14.53 2.65 0.36
CA PHE A 184 13.24 2.11 0.77
C PHE A 184 12.70 2.87 1.98
N HIS A 185 13.48 2.99 3.06
CA HIS A 185 13.08 3.73 4.26
C HIS A 185 13.03 5.23 4.00
N THR A 186 13.89 5.77 3.13
CA THR A 186 13.77 7.16 2.67
C THR A 186 12.43 7.44 2.01
N TYR A 187 12.03 6.58 1.05
CA TYR A 187 10.75 6.73 0.37
C TYR A 187 9.58 6.70 1.35
N PHE A 188 9.50 5.66 2.17
CA PHE A 188 8.38 5.47 3.08
C PHE A 188 8.38 6.42 4.26
N GLY A 189 9.54 6.89 4.73
CA GLY A 189 9.64 7.93 5.74
C GLY A 189 9.09 9.27 5.23
N VAL A 190 9.49 9.70 4.03
CA VAL A 190 8.96 10.93 3.42
C VAL A 190 7.47 10.79 3.12
N ALA A 191 7.03 9.64 2.59
CA ALA A 191 5.62 9.41 2.32
C ALA A 191 4.79 9.33 3.60
N GLY A 192 5.32 8.73 4.67
CA GLY A 192 4.69 8.70 5.99
C GLY A 192 4.54 10.09 6.59
N LEU A 193 5.58 10.92 6.54
CA LEU A 193 5.50 12.32 6.95
C LEU A 193 4.46 13.10 6.13
N SER A 194 4.37 12.85 4.82
CA SER A 194 3.33 13.44 3.97
C SER A 194 1.91 13.04 4.40
N LEU A 195 1.69 11.74 4.68
CA LEU A 195 0.41 11.23 5.19
C LEU A 195 0.05 11.77 6.58
N LEU A 196 1.05 12.17 7.37
CA LEU A 196 0.88 12.86 8.65
C LEU A 196 0.74 14.38 8.50
N GLU A 197 0.62 14.89 7.27
CA GLU A 197 0.46 16.31 6.94
C GLU A 197 1.64 17.17 7.41
N TYR A 198 2.85 16.60 7.46
CA TYR A 198 4.06 17.33 7.82
C TYR A 198 4.35 18.45 6.80
N SER A 199 4.67 19.64 7.30
CA SER A 199 4.76 20.85 6.49
C SER A 199 5.80 20.75 5.38
N GLY A 200 5.47 21.26 4.19
CA GLY A 200 6.39 21.33 3.05
C GLY A 200 6.43 20.07 2.18
N LEU A 201 5.70 19.02 2.55
CA LEU A 201 5.57 17.81 1.75
C LEU A 201 4.33 17.83 0.86
N LYS A 202 4.46 17.23 -0.33
CA LYS A 202 3.33 17.05 -1.26
C LYS A 202 2.47 15.86 -0.80
N PRO A 203 1.14 15.91 -0.99
CA PRO A 203 0.25 14.83 -0.57
C PRO A 203 0.51 13.53 -1.33
N ILE A 204 0.41 12.42 -0.60
CA ILE A 204 0.48 11.05 -1.11
C ILE A 204 -0.93 10.46 -1.12
N ASP A 205 -1.29 9.79 -2.22
CA ASP A 205 -2.46 8.94 -2.28
C ASP A 205 -2.17 7.64 -1.50
N PRO A 206 -2.97 7.31 -0.47
CA PRO A 206 -2.68 6.18 0.40
C PRO A 206 -3.02 4.82 -0.23
N ALA A 207 -3.85 4.78 -1.26
CA ALA A 207 -4.19 3.53 -1.95
C ALA A 207 -3.14 3.16 -2.99
N TYR A 208 -2.59 4.15 -3.70
CA TYR A 208 -1.54 3.94 -4.70
C TYR A 208 -0.12 4.04 -4.14
N ALA A 209 0.03 4.60 -2.93
CA ALA A 209 1.31 5.02 -2.38
C ALA A 209 2.12 5.81 -3.42
N LEU A 210 1.53 6.86 -3.99
CA LEU A 210 2.13 7.75 -5.00
C LEU A 210 1.72 9.20 -4.74
N PRO A 211 2.47 10.22 -5.22
CA PRO A 211 2.02 11.60 -5.13
C PRO A 211 0.65 11.79 -5.81
N VAL A 212 -0.27 12.49 -5.14
CA VAL A 212 -1.63 12.74 -5.67
C VAL A 212 -1.58 13.40 -7.05
N SER A 213 -0.61 14.29 -7.29
CA SER A 213 -0.40 14.91 -8.61
C SER A 213 -0.10 13.91 -9.73
N VAL A 214 0.64 12.83 -9.40
CA VAL A 214 0.97 11.76 -10.35
C VAL A 214 -0.27 10.91 -10.62
N VAL A 215 -0.94 10.46 -9.56
CA VAL A 215 -2.18 9.68 -9.67
C VAL A 215 -3.22 10.43 -10.50
N ASN A 216 -3.41 11.73 -10.25
CA ASN A 216 -4.34 12.56 -11.01
C ASN A 216 -3.93 12.71 -12.48
N LYS A 217 -2.63 12.88 -12.78
CA LYS A 217 -2.14 12.93 -14.17
C LYS A 217 -2.45 11.63 -14.92
N VAL A 218 -2.28 10.50 -14.23
CA VAL A 218 -2.40 9.16 -14.84
C VAL A 218 -3.85 8.70 -14.93
N ILE A 219 -4.68 8.94 -13.93
CA ILE A 219 -6.05 8.40 -13.85
C ILE A 219 -7.09 9.36 -14.41
N LEU A 220 -6.98 10.67 -14.14
CA LEU A 220 -7.95 11.62 -14.68
C LEU A 220 -7.68 11.83 -16.18
N PRO A 221 -8.71 11.85 -17.04
CA PRO A 221 -8.52 12.26 -18.43
C PRO A 221 -7.93 13.67 -18.43
N CYS A 222 -6.90 13.90 -19.26
CA CYS A 222 -6.50 15.27 -19.60
C CYS A 222 -7.77 16.02 -19.97
N ARG A 223 -8.11 17.06 -19.19
CA ARG A 223 -9.27 17.89 -19.53
C ARG A 223 -9.05 18.40 -20.97
N PRO A 224 -10.07 18.32 -21.84
CA PRO A 224 -10.00 18.91 -23.17
C PRO A 224 -9.73 20.42 -23.10
#